data_AF-A0A9E5WR34-F1
#
_entry.id   AF-A0A9E5WR34-F1
#
_cell.length_a   1.000
_cell.length_b   1.000
_cell.length_c   1.000
_cell.angle_alpha   90.00
_cell.angle_beta   90.00
_cell.angle_gamma   90.00
#
_symmetry.space_group_name_H-M   'P 1'
#
loop_
_entity.id
_entity.type
_entity.pdbx_description
1 polymer ?
#
loop_
_entity_poly.entity_id
_entity_poly.type
_entity_poly.pdbx_seq_one_letter_code
_entity_poly.pdbx_strand_id
1 'polypeptide(L)' 'MKRRMAQLPLHTGRAPAWLFRRMTRLAGAVTMAIVEEYGPAEMLRRLADPWWFQAFGCVLG' A
#
# COMPACT_ATOMS: atom_id res chain seq x y z
N MET A 1 5.23 21.99 -0.88
CA MET A 1 5.28 20.51 -0.86
C MET A 1 5.83 20.01 -2.19
N LYS A 2 6.84 19.13 -2.18
CA LYS A 2 7.39 18.52 -3.40
C LYS A 2 6.47 17.35 -3.77
N ARG A 3 5.72 17.45 -4.88
CA ARG A 3 4.88 16.34 -5.36
C ARG A 3 5.77 15.28 -5.99
N ARG A 4 5.64 14.03 -5.53
CA ARG A 4 6.21 12.86 -6.20
C ARG A 4 5.16 12.30 -7.16
N MET A 5 5.59 11.72 -8.28
CA MET A 5 4.71 11.03 -9.21
C MET A 5 5.19 9.59 -9.40
N ALA A 6 4.24 8.68 -9.56
CA ALA A 6 4.48 7.31 -9.96
C ALA A 6 3.51 6.95 -11.09
N GLN A 7 4.03 6.39 -12.16
CA GLN A 7 3.26 6.03 -13.35
C GLN A 7 3.37 4.51 -13.55
N LEU A 8 2.24 3.82 -13.58
CA LEU A 8 2.16 2.38 -13.80
C LEU A 8 1.25 2.10 -14.99
N PRO A 9 1.51 1.03 -15.76
CA PRO A 9 0.58 0.56 -16.78
C PRO A 9 -0.73 0.12 -16.13
N LEU A 10 -1.84 0.32 -16.84
CA LEU A 10 -3.14 -0.15 -16.39
C LEU A 10 -3.22 -1.66 -16.64
N HIS A 11 -3.30 -2.46 -15.58
CA HIS A 11 -3.58 -3.88 -15.70
C HIS A 11 -5.08 -4.08 -15.95
N THR A 12 -5.42 -4.80 -17.01
CA THR A 12 -6.81 -5.20 -17.31
C THR A 12 -7.11 -6.54 -16.63
N GLY A 13 -8.35 -6.72 -16.17
CA GLY A 13 -8.77 -7.91 -15.41
C GLY A 13 -8.89 -7.66 -13.91
N ARG A 14 -9.13 -8.74 -13.14
CA ARG A 14 -9.34 -8.69 -11.69
C ARG A 14 -8.33 -9.61 -11.00
N ALA A 15 -7.76 -9.15 -9.89
CA ALA A 15 -6.94 -9.97 -9.03
C ALA A 15 -7.71 -11.24 -8.60
N PRO A 16 -7.15 -12.45 -8.74
CA PRO A 16 -7.80 -13.67 -8.27
C PRO A 16 -8.21 -13.57 -6.80
N ALA A 17 -9.39 -14.08 -6.44
CA ALA A 17 -9.92 -13.95 -5.08
C ALA A 17 -9.00 -14.53 -3.99
N TRP A 18 -8.23 -15.57 -4.33
CA TRP A 18 -7.26 -16.16 -3.40
C TRP A 18 -6.07 -15.21 -3.14
N LEU A 19 -5.63 -14.47 -4.16
CA LEU A 19 -4.53 -13.52 -4.06
C LEU A 19 -4.98 -12.32 -3.24
N PHE A 20 -6.14 -11.75 -3.59
CA PHE A 20 -6.70 -10.60 -2.88
C PHE A 20 -6.86 -10.86 -1.38
N ARG A 21 -7.33 -12.06 -0.99
CA ARG A 21 -7.40 -12.45 0.44
C ARG A 21 -6.03 -12.44 1.13
N ARG A 22 -4.96 -12.85 0.46
CA ARG A 22 -3.59 -12.78 1.01
C ARG A 22 -3.10 -11.34 1.11
N MET A 23 -3.32 -10.54 0.07
CA MET A 23 -2.99 -9.11 0.03
C MET A 23 -3.64 -8.37 1.21
N THR A 24 -4.94 -8.57 1.45
CA THR A 24 -5.65 -7.91 2.57
C THR A 24 -5.06 -8.27 3.93
N ARG A 25 -4.72 -9.56 4.15
CA ARG A 25 -4.11 -10.00 5.41
C ARG A 25 -2.73 -9.38 5.62
N LEU A 26 -1.89 -9.34 4.58
CA LEU A 26 -0.57 -8.73 4.64
C LEU A 26 -0.67 -7.21 4.83
N ALA A 27 -1.58 -6.55 4.11
CA ALA A 27 -1.81 -5.11 4.23
C ALA A 27 -2.23 -4.73 5.65
N GLY A 28 -3.11 -5.52 6.26
CA GLY A 28 -3.50 -5.35 7.66
C GLY A 28 -2.32 -5.48 8.60
N ALA A 29 -1.50 -6.53 8.46
CA ALA A 29 -0.33 -6.76 9.30
C ALA A 29 0.69 -5.61 9.21
N VAL A 30 1.03 -5.16 8.00
CA VAL A 30 1.96 -4.03 7.78
C VAL A 30 1.37 -2.73 8.34
N THR A 31 0.08 -2.48 8.13
CA THR A 31 -0.59 -1.29 8.65
C THR A 31 -0.56 -1.28 10.18
N MET A 32 -0.89 -2.40 10.82
CA MET A 32 -0.87 -2.52 12.29
C MET A 32 0.54 -2.28 12.84
N ALA A 33 1.58 -2.86 12.23
CA ALA A 33 2.97 -2.65 12.66
C ALA A 33 3.39 -1.17 12.56
N ILE A 34 3.02 -0.48 11.47
CA ILE A 34 3.32 0.95 11.30
C ILE A 34 2.58 1.80 12.34
N VAL A 35 1.29 1.50 12.58
CA VAL A 35 0.47 2.25 13.54
C VAL A 35 0.93 2.02 14.98
N GLU A 36 1.32 0.79 15.33
CA GLU A 36 1.84 0.45 16.66
C GLU A 36 3.15 1.19 16.96
N GLU A 37 4.04 1.31 15.98
CA GLU A 37 5.35 1.92 16.20
C GLU A 37 5.38 3.44 15.99
N TYR A 38 4.60 3.97 15.05
CA TYR A 38 4.66 5.38 14.64
C TYR A 38 3.33 6.14 14.76
N GLY A 39 2.25 5.46 15.15
CA GLY A 39 0.92 6.03 15.26
C GLY A 39 0.14 6.14 13.94
N PRO A 40 -1.19 6.39 14.00
CA PRO A 40 -2.06 6.41 12.82
C PRO A 40 -1.75 7.55 11.85
N ALA A 41 -1.24 8.69 12.34
CA ALA A 41 -0.88 9.83 11.50
C ALA A 41 0.27 9.49 10.53
N GLU A 42 1.23 8.66 10.95
CA GLU A 42 2.32 8.21 10.09
C GLU A 42 1.82 7.33 8.94
N MET A 43 0.85 6.45 9.20
CA MET A 43 0.25 5.63 8.14
C MET A 43 -0.40 6.51 7.07
N LEU A 44 -1.16 7.54 7.48
CA LEU A 44 -1.77 8.49 6.54
C LEU A 44 -0.72 9.26 5.75
N ARG A 45 0.38 9.68 6.40
CA ARG A 45 1.50 10.37 5.74
C ARG A 45 2.15 9.48 4.68
N ARG A 46 2.33 8.19 4.97
CA ARG A 46 2.90 7.20 4.04
C ARG A 46 1.96 6.90 2.86
N LEU A 47 0.66 6.72 3.12
CA LEU A 47 -0.35 6.57 2.07
C LEU A 47 -0.44 7.79 1.15
N ALA A 48 -0.16 8.98 1.67
CA ALA A 48 -0.11 10.22 0.90
C ALA A 48 1.17 10.40 0.06
N ASP A 49 2.21 9.59 0.26
CA ASP A 49 3.41 9.58 -0.59
C ASP A 49 3.22 8.59 -1.75
N PRO A 50 3.14 9.07 -3.02
CA PRO A 50 2.89 8.20 -4.15
C PRO A 50 3.94 7.10 -4.37
N TRP A 51 5.21 7.32 -4.00
CA TRP A 51 6.22 6.28 -4.14
C TRP A 51 6.06 5.19 -3.08
N TRP A 52 5.77 5.59 -1.84
CA TRP A 52 5.52 4.63 -0.78
C TRP A 52 4.25 3.83 -1.05
N PHE A 53 3.15 4.48 -1.48
CA PHE A 53 1.91 3.81 -1.81
C PHE A 53 2.07 2.78 -2.94
N GLN A 54 2.84 3.12 -3.99
CA GLN A 54 3.12 2.18 -5.07
C GLN A 54 4.02 1.03 -4.63
N ALA A 55 5.09 1.30 -3.88
CA ALA A 55 5.95 0.25 -3.32
C ALA A 55 5.15 -0.69 -2.41
N PHE A 56 4.24 -0.14 -1.60
CA PHE A 56 3.34 -0.93 -0.78
C PHE A 56 2.44 -1.82 -1.64
N GLY A 57 1.83 -1.29 -2.70
CA GLY A 57 1.08 -2.08 -3.67
C GLY A 57 1.89 -3.24 -4.25
N CYS A 58 3.13 -2.99 -4.69
CA CYS A 58 4.02 -4.02 -5.22
C CYS A 58 4.36 -5.13 -4.21
N VAL A 59 4.48 -4.79 -2.91
CA VAL A 59 4.71 -5.79 -1.85
C VAL A 59 3.49 -6.66 -1.60
N LEU A 60 2.28 -6.10 -1.76
CA LEU A 60 1.05 -6.83 -1.53
C LEU A 60 0.78 -7.86 -2.64
N GLY A 61 0.97 -7.47 -3.90
CA GLY A 61 0.76 -8.33 -5.07
C GLY A 61 0.15 -7.62 -6.26
#